data_AF-A0A6F8TQ72-F1
#
_entry.id   AF-A0A6F8TQ72-F1
#
_cell.length_a   1.000
_cell.length_b   1.000
_cell.length_c   1.000
_cell.angle_alpha   90.00
_cell.angle_beta   90.00
_cell.angle_gamma   90.00
#
_symmetry.space_group_name_H-M   'P 1'
#
loop_
_entity.id
_entity.type
_entity.pdbx_description
1 polymer ?
#
loop_
_entity_poly.entity_id
_entity_poly.type
_entity_poly.pdbx_seq_one_letter_code
_entity_poly.pdbx_strand_id
1 'polypeptide(L)'
;MEIVSVLYICMTLPLLIGTTKKFKMYAGGLVIGSALIFLVGEIIIKVQTDFYTLGKMEWINQGHAETMGKWVVPFFLIGVAIILILVNIRLIREFLKRTGRIRWAFAAAVVAVDAISLFLVPFMLFVVALMFFPFAP
;
A
#
# COMPACT_ATOMS: atom_id res chain seq x y z
N MET A 1 9.70 -0.43 8.65
CA MET A 1 8.42 -1.09 8.33
C MET A 1 7.26 -0.30 8.91
N GLU A 2 7.29 0.05 10.20
CA GLU A 2 6.33 0.98 10.82
C GLU A 2 6.14 2.31 10.06
N ILE A 3 7.24 2.89 9.56
CA ILE A 3 7.20 4.11 8.71
C ILE A 3 6.36 3.91 7.45
N VAL A 4 6.35 2.71 6.87
CA VAL A 4 5.60 2.39 5.64
C VAL A 4 4.10 2.36 5.93
N SER A 5 3.70 1.79 7.07
CA SER A 5 2.30 1.79 7.53
C SER A 5 1.81 3.22 7.79
N VAL A 6 2.63 4.06 8.40
CA VAL A 6 2.31 5.48 8.61
C VAL A 6 2.21 6.22 7.28
N LEU A 7 3.16 6.00 6.36
CA LEU A 7 3.13 6.59 5.02
C LEU A 7 1.85 6.18 4.26
N TYR A 8 1.47 4.90 4.34
CA TYR A 8 0.26 4.37 3.73
C TYR A 8 -0.99 5.09 4.24
N ILE A 9 -1.13 5.25 5.56
CA ILE A 9 -2.24 5.98 6.18
C ILE A 9 -2.22 7.47 5.75
N CYS A 10 -1.05 8.11 5.81
CA CYS A 10 -0.88 9.52 5.44
C CYS A 10 -1.18 9.78 3.95
N MET A 11 -0.91 8.83 3.05
CA MET A 11 -1.24 8.95 1.63
C MET A 11 -2.72 8.67 1.34
N THR A 12 -3.33 7.70 2.04
CA THR A 12 -4.71 7.25 1.76
C THR A 12 -5.79 8.09 2.43
N LEU A 13 -5.59 8.57 3.66
CA LEU A 13 -6.60 9.37 4.36
C LEU A 13 -6.98 10.68 3.64
N PRO A 14 -6.04 11.45 3.06
CA PRO A 14 -6.37 12.64 2.28
C PRO A 14 -7.20 12.34 1.02
N LEU A 15 -7.12 11.13 0.47
CA LEU A 15 -7.93 10.71 -0.68
C LEU A 15 -9.42 10.54 -0.32
N LEU A 16 -9.72 10.35 0.97
CA LEU A 16 -11.08 10.24 1.47
C LEU A 16 -11.76 11.60 1.73
N ILE A 17 -11.00 12.70 1.66
CA ILE A 17 -11.53 14.08 1.82
C ILE A 17 -12.42 14.42 0.62
N GLY A 18 -13.63 14.93 0.87
CA GLY A 18 -14.61 15.28 -0.17
C GLY A 18 -15.47 14.11 -0.66
N THR A 19 -15.39 12.95 0.00
CA THR A 19 -16.29 11.80 -0.24
C THR A 19 -17.52 11.79 0.68
N THR A 20 -18.55 11.02 0.34
CA THR A 20 -19.77 10.91 1.16
C THR A 20 -19.46 10.30 2.53
N LYS A 21 -20.22 10.68 3.58
CA LYS A 21 -19.99 10.21 4.95
C LYS A 21 -19.97 8.68 5.06
N LYS A 22 -20.88 8.00 4.33
CA LYS A 22 -20.91 6.53 4.25
C LYS A 22 -19.64 5.96 3.61
N PHE A 23 -19.24 6.47 2.45
CA PHE A 23 -18.03 6.00 1.75
C PHE A 23 -16.77 6.24 2.58
N LYS A 24 -16.66 7.41 3.22
CA LYS A 24 -15.55 7.75 4.11
C LYS A 24 -15.42 6.77 5.28
N MET A 25 -16.55 6.34 5.85
CA MET A 25 -16.57 5.38 6.96
C MET A 25 -16.14 3.98 6.52
N TYR A 26 -16.69 3.47 5.41
CA TYR A 26 -16.31 2.14 4.88
C TYR A 26 -14.87 2.11 4.38
N ALA A 27 -14.48 3.06 3.53
CA ALA A 27 -13.14 3.09 2.95
C ALA A 27 -12.08 3.47 3.99
N GLY A 28 -12.39 4.38 4.92
CA GLY A 28 -11.53 4.67 6.07
C GLY A 28 -11.37 3.46 6.98
N GLY A 29 -12.44 2.70 7.23
CA GLY A 29 -12.39 1.44 7.95
C GLY A 29 -11.51 0.39 7.27
N LEU A 30 -11.59 0.27 5.94
CA LEU A 30 -10.72 -0.61 5.15
C LEU A 30 -9.24 -0.19 5.23
N VAL A 31 -8.96 1.10 5.08
CA VAL A 31 -7.59 1.65 5.17
C VAL A 31 -7.00 1.41 6.57
N ILE A 32 -7.71 1.82 7.62
CA ILE A 32 -7.23 1.68 9.00
C ILE A 32 -7.17 0.20 9.39
N GLY A 33 -8.18 -0.59 9.02
CA GLY A 33 -8.25 -2.02 9.28
C GLY A 33 -7.11 -2.78 8.62
N SER A 34 -6.85 -2.53 7.33
CA SER A 34 -5.71 -3.15 6.64
C SER A 34 -4.37 -2.77 7.25
N ALA A 35 -4.18 -1.51 7.65
CA ALA A 35 -2.97 -1.06 8.33
C ALA A 35 -2.81 -1.70 9.72
N LEU A 36 -3.89 -1.83 10.50
CA LEU A 36 -3.86 -2.50 11.80
C LEU A 36 -3.54 -3.99 11.67
N ILE A 37 -4.18 -4.69 10.74
CA ILE A 37 -3.90 -6.12 10.51
C ILE A 37 -2.43 -6.30 10.10
N PHE A 38 -1.92 -5.43 9.22
CA PHE A 38 -0.52 -5.45 8.82
C PHE A 38 0.43 -5.29 10.01
N LEU A 39 0.20 -4.27 10.85
CA LEU A 39 1.01 -4.00 12.06
C LEU A 39 0.95 -5.15 13.08
N VAL A 40 -0.24 -5.70 13.33
CA VAL A 40 -0.40 -6.82 14.27
C VAL A 40 0.34 -8.04 13.76
N GLY A 41 0.20 -8.40 12.48
CA GLY A 41 0.92 -9.53 11.89
C GLY A 41 2.43 -9.32 11.88
N GLU A 42 2.90 -8.11 11.60
CA GLU A 42 4.32 -7.75 11.71
C GLU A 42 4.86 -7.98 13.13
N ILE A 43 4.15 -7.52 14.15
CA ILE A 43 4.55 -7.69 15.55
C ILE A 43 4.58 -9.17 15.91
N ILE A 44 3.57 -9.94 15.51
CA ILE A 44 3.50 -11.39 15.76
C ILE A 44 4.72 -12.10 15.15
N ILE A 45 5.06 -11.80 13.89
CA ILE A 45 6.22 -12.42 13.22
C ILE A 45 7.52 -12.03 13.93
N LYS A 46 7.70 -10.75 14.29
CA LYS A 46 8.89 -10.29 15.04
C LYS A 46 9.04 -11.00 16.38
N VAL A 47 7.93 -11.21 17.10
CA VAL A 47 7.94 -11.93 18.38
C VAL A 47 8.24 -13.42 18.18
N GLN A 48 7.67 -14.06 17.16
CA GLN A 48 7.89 -15.49 16.88
C GLN A 48 9.30 -15.81 16.36
N THR A 49 9.97 -14.83 15.77
CA THR A 49 11.30 -14.99 15.16
C THR A 49 12.40 -14.41 16.03
N ASP A 50 12.13 -14.10 17.30
CA ASP A 50 13.11 -13.57 18.25
C ASP A 50 13.82 -12.30 17.75
N PHE A 51 13.12 -11.47 16.97
CA PHE A 51 13.69 -10.27 16.35
C PHE A 51 14.21 -9.26 17.37
N TYR A 52 13.62 -9.22 18.57
CA TYR A 52 13.98 -8.27 19.63
C TYR A 52 15.17 -8.75 20.48
N THR A 53 15.55 -10.02 20.39
CA THR A 53 16.64 -10.64 21.14
C THR A 53 17.84 -10.94 20.25
N LEU A 54 17.62 -11.25 18.97
CA LEU A 54 18.67 -11.47 17.97
C LEU A 54 19.18 -10.16 17.38
N GLY A 55 20.48 -10.10 17.07
CA GLY A 55 21.03 -9.00 16.28
C GLY A 55 20.44 -8.98 14.86
N LYS A 56 20.20 -7.80 14.28
CA LYS A 56 19.53 -7.66 12.96
C LYS A 56 20.14 -8.51 11.84
N MET A 57 21.46 -8.63 11.80
CA MET A 57 22.15 -9.46 10.79
C MET A 57 21.99 -10.96 11.08
N GLU A 58 21.96 -11.34 12.34
CA GLU A 58 21.79 -12.73 12.76
C GLU A 58 20.37 -13.22 12.47
N TRP A 59 19.37 -12.36 12.70
CA TRP A 59 17.99 -12.59 12.34
C TRP A 59 17.79 -12.78 10.83
N ILE A 60 18.47 -11.96 10.01
CA ILE A 60 18.46 -12.09 8.55
C ILE A 60 19.13 -13.40 8.11
N ASN A 61 20.29 -13.73 8.70
CA ASN A 61 21.04 -14.95 8.37
C ASN A 61 20.29 -16.24 8.73
N GLN A 62 19.37 -16.19 9.71
CA GLN A 62 18.48 -17.30 10.04
C GLN A 62 17.31 -17.47 9.04
N GLY A 63 17.23 -16.63 7.99
CA GLY A 63 16.19 -16.72 6.95
C GLY A 63 14.84 -16.13 7.33
N HIS A 64 14.71 -15.52 8.52
CA HIS A 64 13.45 -14.95 9.00
C HIS A 64 12.96 -13.75 8.17
N ALA A 65 13.86 -13.13 7.40
CA ALA A 65 13.54 -12.10 6.42
C ALA A 65 12.53 -12.59 5.36
N GLU A 66 12.63 -13.85 4.94
CA GLU A 66 11.73 -14.46 3.96
C GLU A 66 10.31 -14.61 4.53
N THR A 67 10.21 -15.05 5.78
CA THR A 67 8.93 -15.18 6.51
C THR A 67 8.23 -13.83 6.62
N MET A 68 8.97 -12.77 6.92
CA MET A 68 8.45 -11.42 6.94
C MET A 68 8.05 -10.95 5.53
N GLY A 69 8.84 -11.27 4.50
CA GLY A 69 8.51 -10.97 3.10
C GLY A 69 7.19 -11.57 2.63
N LYS A 70 6.92 -12.83 3.00
CA LYS A 70 5.64 -13.52 2.71
C LYS A 70 4.43 -12.82 3.31
N TRP A 71 4.61 -12.09 4.41
CA TRP A 71 3.57 -11.25 5.00
C TRP A 71 3.48 -9.89 4.33
N VAL A 72 4.62 -9.27 4.03
CA VAL A 72 4.68 -7.90 3.51
C VAL A 72 4.18 -7.79 2.06
N VAL A 73 4.53 -8.75 1.19
CA VAL A 73 4.20 -8.69 -0.24
C VAL A 73 2.68 -8.66 -0.50
N PRO A 74 1.86 -9.54 0.10
CA PRO A 74 0.40 -9.47 -0.06
C PRO A 74 -0.19 -8.14 0.44
N PHE A 75 0.27 -7.62 1.59
CA PHE A 75 -0.20 -6.35 2.13
C PHE A 75 0.23 -5.15 1.30
N PHE A 76 1.42 -5.20 0.69
CA PHE A 76 1.86 -4.21 -0.28
C PHE A 76 0.90 -4.15 -1.48
N LEU A 77 0.54 -5.30 -2.05
CA LEU A 77 -0.41 -5.38 -3.15
C LEU A 77 -1.80 -4.86 -2.77
N ILE A 78 -2.30 -5.24 -1.58
CA ILE A 78 -3.58 -4.74 -1.05
C ILE A 78 -3.53 -3.22 -0.88
N GLY A 79 -2.46 -2.69 -0.28
CA GLY A 79 -2.30 -1.25 -0.05
C GLY A 79 -2.25 -0.46 -1.37
N VAL A 80 -1.48 -0.94 -2.34
CA VAL A 80 -1.44 -0.35 -3.69
C VAL A 80 -2.82 -0.39 -4.35
N ALA A 81 -3.52 -1.53 -4.30
CA ALA A 81 -4.85 -1.66 -4.87
C ALA A 81 -5.83 -0.66 -4.24
N ILE A 82 -5.81 -0.50 -2.92
CA ILE A 82 -6.64 0.48 -2.20
C ILE A 82 -6.31 1.90 -2.67
N ILE A 83 -5.04 2.27 -2.78
CA ILE A 83 -4.62 3.60 -3.26
C ILE A 83 -5.14 3.84 -4.69
N LEU A 84 -4.91 2.90 -5.61
CA LEU A 84 -5.33 3.04 -7.01
C LEU A 84 -6.84 3.15 -7.14
N ILE A 85 -7.60 2.34 -6.40
CA ILE A 85 -9.06 2.41 -6.37
C ILE A 85 -9.51 3.79 -5.86
N LEU A 86 -8.93 4.30 -4.77
CA LEU A 86 -9.30 5.60 -4.20
C LEU A 86 -8.96 6.76 -5.12
N VAL A 87 -7.79 6.74 -5.75
CA VAL A 87 -7.37 7.76 -6.74
C VAL A 87 -8.32 7.75 -7.93
N ASN A 88 -8.61 6.56 -8.50
CA ASN A 88 -9.52 6.42 -9.63
C ASN A 88 -10.94 6.88 -9.30
N ILE A 89 -11.49 6.47 -8.15
CA ILE A 89 -12.82 6.94 -7.71
C ILE A 89 -12.86 8.47 -7.59
N ARG A 90 -11.79 9.09 -7.07
CA ARG A 90 -11.71 10.54 -6.93
C ARG A 90 -11.66 11.24 -8.30
N LEU A 91 -10.82 10.77 -9.20
CA LEU A 91 -10.69 11.33 -10.54
C LEU A 91 -11.96 11.14 -11.38
N ILE A 92 -12.58 9.95 -11.35
CA ILE A 92 -13.84 9.67 -12.03
C ILE A 92 -14.98 10.52 -11.46
N ARG A 93 -15.04 10.71 -10.14
CA ARG A 93 -16.06 11.58 -9.54
C ARG A 93 -15.89 13.03 -10.00
N GLU A 94 -14.66 13.52 -10.11
CA GLU A 94 -14.41 14.88 -10.62
C GLU A 94 -14.72 14.98 -12.12
N PHE A 95 -14.43 13.94 -12.90
CA PHE A 95 -14.86 13.81 -14.29
C PHE A 95 -16.39 13.91 -14.43
N LEU A 96 -17.16 13.19 -13.61
CA LEU A 96 -18.62 13.17 -13.68
C LEU A 96 -19.25 14.52 -13.28
N LYS A 97 -18.59 15.30 -12.39
CA LYS A 97 -19.10 16.60 -11.95
C LYS A 97 -18.85 17.74 -12.93
N ARG A 98 -17.88 17.60 -13.83
CA ARG A 98 -17.44 18.68 -14.74
C ARG A 98 -18.05 18.49 -16.12
N THR A 99 -18.52 19.59 -16.72
CA THR A 99 -18.96 19.63 -18.13
C THR A 99 -17.93 20.42 -18.98
N GLY A 100 -17.77 20.05 -20.26
CA GLY A 100 -16.85 20.72 -21.19
C GLY A 100 -15.44 20.12 -21.29
N ARG A 101 -14.49 20.87 -21.86
CA ARG A 101 -13.13 20.39 -22.21
C ARG A 101 -12.31 19.90 -21.02
N ILE A 102 -12.51 20.49 -19.84
CA ILE A 102 -11.84 20.12 -18.58
C ILE A 102 -12.17 18.68 -18.16
N ARG A 103 -13.37 18.18 -18.52
CA ARG A 103 -13.76 16.80 -18.26
C ARG A 103 -12.78 15.80 -18.90
N TRP A 104 -12.36 16.05 -20.13
CA TRP A 104 -11.41 15.18 -20.84
C TRP A 104 -10.01 15.19 -20.21
N ALA A 105 -9.61 16.27 -19.55
CA ALA A 105 -8.34 16.31 -18.82
C ALA A 105 -8.35 15.34 -17.62
N PHE A 106 -9.48 15.19 -16.93
CA PHE A 106 -9.60 14.19 -15.85
C PHE A 106 -9.63 12.75 -16.37
N ALA A 107 -10.24 12.50 -17.53
CA ALA A 107 -10.17 11.19 -18.18
C ALA A 107 -8.73 10.85 -18.60
N ALA A 108 -8.01 11.81 -19.19
CA ALA A 108 -6.60 11.64 -19.52
C ALA A 108 -5.74 11.41 -18.26
N ALA A 109 -6.05 12.10 -17.16
CA ALA A 109 -5.36 11.91 -15.88
C ALA A 109 -5.58 10.51 -15.29
N VAL A 110 -6.80 9.96 -15.38
CA VAL A 110 -7.09 8.56 -15.00
C VAL A 110 -6.20 7.60 -15.78
N VAL A 111 -6.23 7.70 -17.11
CA VAL A 111 -5.43 6.82 -17.99
C VAL A 111 -3.94 6.98 -17.72
N ALA A 112 -3.45 8.20 -17.51
CA ALA A 112 -2.05 8.46 -17.20
C ALA A 112 -1.64 7.85 -15.86
N VAL A 113 -2.46 8.00 -14.81
CA VAL A 113 -2.21 7.37 -13.50
C VAL A 113 -2.17 5.85 -13.63
N ASP A 114 -3.13 5.25 -14.32
CA ASP A 114 -3.17 3.80 -14.51
C ASP A 114 -1.95 3.31 -15.31
N ALA A 115 -1.57 4.02 -16.38
CA ALA A 115 -0.39 3.70 -17.18
C ALA A 115 0.91 3.80 -16.36
N ILE A 116 1.09 4.87 -15.58
CA ILE A 116 2.26 5.03 -14.70
C ILE A 116 2.28 3.89 -13.66
N SER A 117 1.12 3.57 -13.10
CA SER A 117 0.98 2.53 -12.07
C SER A 117 1.35 1.15 -12.60
N LEU A 118 1.09 0.87 -13.88
CA LEU A 118 1.45 -0.39 -14.53
C LEU A 118 2.97 -0.64 -14.55
N PHE A 119 3.79 0.43 -14.57
CA PHE A 119 5.25 0.33 -14.45
C PHE A 119 5.73 0.48 -13.01
N LEU A 120 5.16 1.44 -12.26
CA LEU A 120 5.61 1.78 -10.92
C LEU A 120 5.33 0.65 -9.91
N VAL A 121 4.16 -0.01 -10.01
CA VAL A 121 3.77 -1.05 -9.05
C VAL A 121 4.66 -2.29 -9.14
N PRO A 122 4.92 -2.87 -10.33
CA PRO A 122 5.87 -3.97 -10.45
C PRO A 122 7.28 -3.58 -10.02
N PHE A 123 7.73 -2.35 -10.34
CA PHE A 123 9.04 -1.87 -9.91
C PHE A 123 9.15 -1.77 -8.37
N MET A 124 8.16 -1.17 -7.71
CA MET A 124 8.12 -1.13 -6.25
C MET A 124 8.02 -2.53 -5.65
N LEU A 125 7.23 -3.42 -6.25
CA LEU A 125 7.11 -4.81 -5.80
C LEU A 125 8.45 -5.55 -5.93
N PHE A 126 9.21 -5.29 -6.99
CA PHE A 126 10.57 -5.81 -7.16
C PHE A 126 11.52 -5.29 -6.07
N VAL A 127 11.46 -3.99 -5.75
CA VAL A 127 12.25 -3.41 -4.63
C VAL A 127 11.86 -4.04 -3.29
N VAL A 128 10.56 -4.22 -3.03
CA VAL A 128 10.07 -4.89 -1.82
C VAL A 128 10.56 -6.34 -1.78
N ALA A 129 10.47 -7.06 -2.90
CA ALA A 129 10.95 -8.43 -2.99
C ALA A 129 12.47 -8.51 -2.70
N LEU A 130 13.27 -7.61 -3.24
CA LEU A 130 14.72 -7.52 -2.96
C LEU A 130 15.05 -7.29 -1.47
N MET A 131 14.18 -6.59 -0.73
CA MET A 131 14.42 -6.32 0.69
C MET A 131 14.21 -7.55 1.58
N PHE A 132 13.39 -8.53 1.14
CA PHE A 132 13.00 -9.68 1.97
C PHE A 132 13.46 -11.03 1.43
N PHE A 133 13.63 -11.13 0.11
CA PHE A 133 14.10 -12.32 -0.58
C PHE A 133 15.51 -12.02 -1.10
N PRO A 134 16.57 -12.39 -0.36
CA PRO A 134 17.91 -12.34 -0.92
C PRO A 134 17.91 -13.22 -2.18
N PHE A 135 18.28 -12.65 -3.34
CA PHE A 135 18.39 -13.40 -4.58
C PHE A 135 19.65 -14.28 -4.50
N ALA A 136 19.50 -15.45 -3.86
CA ALA A 136 20.49 -16.54 -3.71
C ALA A 136 21.72 -16.20 -2.81
N PRO A 137 22.47 -17.22 -2.32
CA PRO A 137 23.21 -17.23 -1.06
C PRO A 137 24.52 -16.40 -1.04
#